data_AF-A0A7D6BN02-F1
#
_entry.id   AF-A0A7D6BN02-F1
#
_cell.length_a   1.000
_cell.length_b   1.000
_cell.length_c   1.000
_cell.angle_alpha   90.00
_cell.angle_beta   90.00
_cell.angle_gamma   90.00
#
_symmetry.space_group_name_H-M   'P 1'
#
loop_
_entity.id
_entity.type
_entity.pdbx_description
1 polymer ?
#
loop_
_entity_poly.entity_id
_entity_poly.type
_entity_poly.pdbx_seq_one_letter_code
_entity_poly.pdbx_strand_id
1 'polypeptide(L)'
;MEELTFLDLVVLQRMEPGLVVDKVGSKLNTDFFEGSNIVGTLKQKGYIDFKTNYPSSSEIEVSQVGARMLEVADEKAKEAVDELDLAVLQNVVAGYKEPDEIKNALNIRSGDLAVHLHKLVKQDLISYSIKGKNIRLSITEDGFKKVSAMPKKEKPAEEEIVVTGEAAPAEPQAPAGPVKLDSQMRMKAKMEYYMEKWKKNPTQPIIYAAALILIILIALYLLFLR
;
A
#
# COMPACT_ATOMS: atom_id res chain seq x y z
N MET A 1 -4.90 8.55 -15.79
CA MET A 1 -3.96 7.42 -16.00
C MET A 1 -3.70 6.81 -14.64
N GLU A 2 -3.91 5.52 -14.50
CA GLU A 2 -3.56 4.83 -13.26
C GLU A 2 -2.05 4.81 -13.07
N GLU A 3 -1.62 4.89 -11.82
CA GLU A 3 -0.22 5.03 -11.48
C GLU A 3 0.54 3.69 -11.56
N LEU A 4 1.82 3.77 -11.92
CA LEU A 4 2.76 2.65 -11.82
C LEU A 4 2.87 2.22 -10.35
N THR A 5 2.75 0.94 -10.09
CA THR A 5 2.97 0.36 -8.76
C THR A 5 4.18 -0.57 -8.78
N PHE A 6 4.70 -0.88 -7.59
CA PHE A 6 5.81 -1.82 -7.48
C PHE A 6 5.44 -3.22 -8.01
N LEU A 7 4.20 -3.65 -7.82
CA LEU A 7 3.70 -4.89 -8.40
C LEU A 7 3.77 -4.87 -9.92
N ASP A 8 3.39 -3.77 -10.55
CA ASP A 8 3.43 -3.65 -12.00
C ASP A 8 4.87 -3.86 -12.51
N LEU A 9 5.87 -3.19 -11.92
CA LEU A 9 7.28 -3.34 -12.30
C LEU A 9 7.77 -4.78 -12.15
N VAL A 10 7.46 -5.43 -11.02
CA VAL A 10 7.91 -6.80 -10.80
C VAL A 10 7.27 -7.78 -11.79
N VAL A 11 5.99 -7.59 -12.10
CA VAL A 11 5.30 -8.45 -13.06
C VAL A 11 5.88 -8.24 -14.46
N LEU A 12 6.11 -6.99 -14.86
CA LEU A 12 6.75 -6.65 -16.14
C LEU A 12 8.13 -7.30 -16.29
N GLN A 13 8.94 -7.35 -15.23
CA GLN A 13 10.26 -8.01 -15.25
C GLN A 13 10.20 -9.53 -15.42
N ARG A 14 9.09 -10.14 -15.04
CA ARG A 14 8.88 -11.59 -15.16
C ARG A 14 8.23 -11.97 -16.49
N MET A 15 7.93 -11.00 -17.35
CA MET A 15 7.41 -11.27 -18.68
C MET A 15 8.54 -11.72 -19.61
N GLU A 16 8.40 -12.94 -20.09
CA GLU A 16 9.27 -13.52 -21.11
C GLU A 16 8.58 -13.41 -22.48
N PRO A 17 9.33 -13.27 -23.59
CA PRO A 17 8.75 -13.42 -24.93
C PRO A 17 8.04 -14.77 -25.07
N GLY A 18 6.86 -14.82 -25.69
CA GLY A 18 6.07 -16.06 -25.77
C GLY A 18 5.22 -16.36 -24.53
N LEU A 19 5.21 -15.50 -23.51
CA LEU A 19 4.38 -15.71 -22.33
C LEU A 19 2.90 -15.57 -22.69
N VAL A 20 2.12 -16.61 -22.42
CA VAL A 20 0.67 -16.62 -22.63
C VAL A 20 -0.07 -16.32 -21.33
N VAL A 21 -1.26 -15.73 -21.43
CA VAL A 21 -2.09 -15.33 -20.27
C VAL A 21 -2.27 -16.48 -19.27
N ASP A 22 -2.53 -17.69 -19.77
CA ASP A 22 -2.77 -18.88 -18.94
C ASP A 22 -1.59 -19.28 -18.06
N LYS A 23 -0.36 -18.91 -18.44
CA LYS A 23 0.87 -19.26 -17.72
C LYS A 23 1.32 -18.18 -16.73
N VAL A 24 0.68 -17.01 -16.72
CA VAL A 24 1.08 -15.91 -15.85
C VAL A 24 0.89 -16.25 -14.38
N GLY A 25 -0.23 -16.91 -14.03
CA GLY A 25 -0.49 -17.32 -12.65
C GLY A 25 0.63 -18.20 -12.11
N SER A 26 1.09 -19.19 -12.89
CA SER A 26 2.20 -20.06 -12.50
C SER A 26 3.52 -19.32 -12.30
N LYS A 27 3.84 -18.31 -13.14
CA LYS A 27 5.06 -17.49 -13.01
C LYS A 27 5.02 -16.54 -11.81
N LEU A 28 3.83 -16.12 -11.40
CA LEU A 28 3.64 -15.22 -10.27
C LEU A 28 3.31 -15.95 -8.96
N ASN A 29 3.24 -17.29 -8.99
CA ASN A 29 2.79 -18.11 -7.86
C ASN A 29 1.38 -17.70 -7.37
N THR A 30 0.47 -17.50 -8.33
CA THR A 30 -0.93 -17.12 -8.11
C THR A 30 -1.85 -18.09 -8.86
N ASP A 31 -3.15 -18.03 -8.57
CA ASP A 31 -4.11 -18.71 -9.42
C ASP A 31 -4.27 -18.01 -10.78
N PHE A 32 -4.95 -18.69 -11.71
CA PHE A 32 -5.20 -18.17 -13.06
C PHE A 32 -6.04 -16.89 -13.05
N PHE A 33 -7.02 -16.76 -12.15
CA PHE A 33 -7.91 -15.61 -12.10
C PHE A 33 -7.19 -14.36 -11.63
N GLU A 34 -6.38 -14.47 -10.59
CA GLU A 34 -5.53 -13.41 -10.07
C GLU A 34 -4.47 -13.01 -11.09
N GLY A 35 -3.84 -13.99 -11.74
CA GLY A 35 -2.92 -13.73 -12.85
C GLY A 35 -3.60 -12.95 -13.98
N SER A 36 -4.80 -13.37 -14.38
CA SER A 36 -5.59 -12.68 -15.42
C SER A 36 -5.99 -11.26 -15.01
N ASN A 37 -6.33 -11.04 -13.74
CA ASN A 37 -6.66 -9.70 -13.23
C ASN A 37 -5.44 -8.77 -13.23
N ILE A 38 -4.27 -9.27 -12.82
CA ILE A 38 -3.01 -8.51 -12.86
C ILE A 38 -2.68 -8.12 -14.29
N VAL A 39 -2.73 -9.08 -15.23
CA VAL A 39 -2.46 -8.84 -16.66
C VAL A 39 -3.49 -7.88 -17.26
N GLY A 40 -4.77 -8.05 -16.94
CA GLY A 40 -5.84 -7.14 -17.37
C GLY A 40 -5.59 -5.71 -16.89
N THR A 41 -5.14 -5.54 -15.66
CA THR A 41 -4.76 -4.24 -15.08
C THR A 41 -3.57 -3.64 -15.84
N LEU A 42 -2.52 -4.41 -16.10
CA LEU A 42 -1.35 -3.96 -16.88
C LEU A 42 -1.73 -3.54 -18.31
N LYS A 43 -2.67 -4.26 -18.94
CA LYS A 43 -3.18 -3.90 -20.27
C LYS A 43 -3.97 -2.59 -20.23
N GLN A 44 -4.81 -2.39 -19.21
CA GLN A 44 -5.55 -1.13 -19.01
C GLN A 44 -4.62 0.06 -18.77
N LYS A 45 -3.54 -0.16 -18.02
CA LYS A 45 -2.47 0.83 -17.82
C LYS A 45 -1.62 1.09 -19.07
N GLY A 46 -1.73 0.22 -20.08
CA GLY A 46 -0.98 0.34 -21.33
C GLY A 46 0.47 -0.12 -21.23
N TYR A 47 0.85 -0.90 -20.21
CA TYR A 47 2.22 -1.42 -20.06
C TYR A 47 2.47 -2.70 -20.87
N ILE A 48 1.39 -3.37 -21.28
CA ILE A 48 1.46 -4.59 -22.10
C ILE A 48 0.43 -4.53 -23.20
N ASP A 49 0.65 -5.35 -24.22
CA ASP A 49 -0.27 -5.61 -25.30
C ASP A 49 -0.52 -7.11 -25.45
N PHE A 50 -1.67 -7.45 -26.02
CA PHE A 50 -2.01 -8.82 -26.36
C PHE A 50 -1.83 -9.01 -27.84
N LYS A 51 -1.07 -10.04 -28.21
CA LYS A 51 -0.94 -10.49 -29.58
C LYS A 51 -1.75 -11.75 -29.76
N THR A 52 -2.83 -11.63 -30.52
CA THR A 52 -3.69 -12.76 -30.85
C THR A 52 -3.05 -13.54 -31.97
N ASN A 53 -2.37 -14.63 -31.64
CA ASN A 53 -1.88 -15.58 -32.62
C ASN A 53 -2.99 -16.62 -32.87
N TYR A 54 -3.87 -16.42 -33.84
CA TYR A 54 -4.88 -17.44 -34.18
C TYR A 54 -4.21 -18.63 -34.89
N PRO A 55 -4.47 -19.91 -34.54
CA PRO A 55 -5.50 -20.43 -33.62
C PRO A 55 -5.04 -20.66 -32.16
N SER A 56 -3.88 -20.15 -31.76
CA SER A 56 -3.29 -20.31 -30.42
C SER A 56 -3.76 -19.25 -29.39
N SER A 57 -3.30 -19.41 -28.15
CA SER A 57 -3.60 -18.50 -27.05
C SER A 57 -2.97 -17.11 -27.25
N SER A 58 -3.56 -16.10 -26.59
CA SER A 58 -3.07 -14.72 -26.63
C SER A 58 -1.71 -14.63 -25.93
N GLU A 59 -0.71 -14.21 -26.69
CA GLU A 59 0.63 -13.91 -26.20
C GLU A 59 0.63 -12.50 -25.59
N ILE A 60 1.39 -12.34 -24.51
CA ILE A 60 1.61 -11.07 -23.83
C ILE A 60 2.93 -10.50 -24.35
N GLU A 61 2.87 -9.29 -24.91
CA GLU A 61 4.05 -8.52 -25.27
C GLU A 61 4.12 -7.27 -24.36
N VAL A 62 5.33 -6.91 -23.93
CA VAL A 62 5.54 -5.66 -23.19
C VAL A 62 5.42 -4.51 -24.18
N SER A 63 4.57 -3.52 -23.87
CA SER A 63 4.38 -2.36 -24.74
C SER A 63 5.60 -1.44 -24.71
N GLN A 64 5.68 -0.49 -25.65
CA GLN A 64 6.74 0.53 -25.62
C GLN A 64 6.72 1.35 -24.30
N VAL A 65 5.54 1.60 -23.74
CA VAL A 65 5.39 2.31 -22.46
C VAL A 65 5.91 1.45 -21.32
N GLY A 66 5.56 0.16 -21.27
CA GLY A 66 6.05 -0.77 -20.24
C GLY A 66 7.57 -0.92 -20.29
N ALA A 67 8.13 -1.07 -21.48
CA ALA A 67 9.58 -1.16 -21.69
C ALA A 67 10.30 0.10 -21.20
N ARG A 68 9.75 1.28 -21.50
CA ARG A 68 10.30 2.56 -21.02
C ARG A 68 10.26 2.68 -19.49
N MET A 69 9.21 2.18 -18.84
CA MET A 69 9.14 2.20 -17.37
C MET A 69 10.19 1.28 -16.74
N LEU A 70 10.44 0.11 -17.33
CA LEU A 70 11.53 -0.78 -16.91
C LEU A 70 12.89 -0.13 -17.09
N GLU A 71 13.12 0.53 -18.23
CA GLU A 71 14.36 1.25 -18.53
C GLU A 71 14.62 2.37 -17.51
N VAL A 72 13.63 3.24 -17.26
CA VAL A 72 13.74 4.32 -16.26
C VAL A 72 14.04 3.75 -14.87
N ALA A 73 13.39 2.65 -14.50
CA ALA A 73 13.64 2.00 -13.22
C ALA A 73 15.06 1.41 -13.14
N ASP A 74 15.55 0.76 -14.19
CA ASP A 74 16.89 0.19 -14.26
C ASP A 74 18.00 1.25 -14.36
N GLU A 75 17.73 2.40 -14.97
CA GLU A 75 18.64 3.56 -14.95
C GLU A 75 18.78 4.10 -13.53
N LYS A 76 17.65 4.36 -12.86
CA LYS A 76 17.64 4.84 -11.48
C LYS A 76 18.25 3.84 -10.50
N ALA A 77 18.17 2.54 -10.79
CA ALA A 77 18.82 1.50 -9.99
C ALA A 77 20.35 1.60 -9.95
N LYS A 78 20.98 2.22 -10.96
CA LYS A 78 22.44 2.42 -11.04
C LYS A 78 22.92 3.62 -10.22
N GLU A 79 22.01 4.51 -9.83
CA GLU A 79 22.35 5.69 -9.03
C GLU A 79 22.66 5.31 -7.58
N ALA A 80 23.44 6.15 -6.91
CA ALA A 80 23.68 5.99 -5.47
C ALA A 80 22.37 6.14 -4.67
N VAL A 81 22.28 5.47 -3.53
CA VAL A 81 21.12 5.56 -2.62
C VAL A 81 20.91 7.02 -2.21
N ASP A 82 19.70 7.52 -2.41
CA ASP A 82 19.29 8.88 -2.08
C ASP A 82 18.55 8.97 -0.72
N GLU A 83 18.15 10.18 -0.32
CA GLU A 83 17.44 10.40 0.95
C GLU A 83 16.07 9.69 1.00
N LEU A 84 15.39 9.57 -0.13
CA LEU A 84 14.09 8.93 -0.20
C LEU A 84 14.23 7.39 -0.12
N ASP A 85 15.24 6.82 -0.77
CA ASP A 85 15.62 5.42 -0.64
C ASP A 85 15.90 5.06 0.82
N LEU A 86 16.63 5.93 1.53
CA LEU A 86 16.92 5.75 2.95
C LEU A 86 15.66 5.82 3.81
N ALA A 87 14.75 6.76 3.52
CA ALA A 87 13.47 6.84 4.20
C ALA A 87 12.61 5.59 3.96
N VAL A 88 12.60 5.05 2.74
CA VAL A 88 11.94 3.79 2.40
C VAL A 88 12.57 2.63 3.20
N LEU A 89 13.91 2.52 3.21
CA LEU A 89 14.61 1.50 4.00
C LEU A 89 14.31 1.59 5.49
N GLN A 90 14.29 2.80 6.06
CA GLN A 90 13.94 3.02 7.47
C GLN A 90 12.52 2.52 7.79
N ASN A 91 11.57 2.71 6.88
CA ASN A 91 10.21 2.18 7.06
C ASN A 91 10.20 0.65 6.99
N VAL A 92 10.96 0.04 6.08
CA VAL A 92 11.09 -1.44 6.06
C VAL A 92 11.69 -1.95 7.38
N VAL A 93 12.71 -1.29 7.94
CA VAL A 93 13.27 -1.60 9.26
C VAL A 93 12.25 -1.42 10.39
N ALA A 94 11.42 -0.38 10.32
CA ALA A 94 10.38 -0.10 11.29
C ALA A 94 9.25 -1.16 11.29
N GLY A 95 9.26 -2.08 10.31
CA GLY A 95 8.35 -3.21 10.25
C GLY A 95 7.22 -3.06 9.24
N TYR A 96 7.23 -2.02 8.41
CA TYR A 96 6.32 -1.91 7.27
C TYR A 96 6.72 -2.93 6.21
N LYS A 97 5.81 -3.86 5.90
CA LYS A 97 6.09 -5.02 5.05
C LYS A 97 5.50 -4.88 3.66
N GLU A 98 4.49 -4.03 3.49
CA GLU A 98 3.78 -3.89 2.22
C GLU A 98 4.09 -2.52 1.58
N PRO A 99 4.27 -2.43 0.25
CA PRO A 99 4.51 -1.16 -0.43
C PRO A 99 3.44 -0.09 -0.12
N ASP A 100 2.18 -0.48 0.00
CA ASP A 100 1.10 0.46 0.32
C ASP A 100 1.23 1.06 1.74
N GLU A 101 1.75 0.31 2.70
CA GLU A 101 2.01 0.82 4.05
C GLU A 101 3.11 1.88 4.01
N ILE A 102 4.20 1.63 3.29
CA ILE A 102 5.32 2.56 3.13
C ILE A 102 4.87 3.81 2.39
N LYS A 103 4.08 3.65 1.32
CA LYS A 103 3.47 4.75 0.56
C LYS A 103 2.69 5.68 1.48
N ASN A 104 1.82 5.10 2.32
CA ASN A 104 1.00 5.86 3.25
C ASN A 104 1.82 6.52 4.36
N ALA A 105 2.87 5.85 4.85
CA ALA A 105 3.75 6.38 5.88
C ALA A 105 4.59 7.57 5.40
N LEU A 106 5.11 7.50 4.16
CA LEU A 106 5.94 8.55 3.57
C LEU A 106 5.13 9.62 2.81
N ASN A 107 3.84 9.38 2.58
CA ASN A 107 2.96 10.25 1.79
C ASN A 107 3.54 10.60 0.41
N ILE A 108 4.02 9.58 -0.30
CA ILE A 108 4.60 9.70 -1.65
C ILE A 108 3.72 9.02 -2.68
N ARG A 109 3.97 9.32 -3.96
CA ARG A 109 3.23 8.71 -5.06
C ARG A 109 3.68 7.27 -5.31
N SER A 110 2.79 6.44 -5.86
CA SER A 110 3.03 5.01 -6.04
C SER A 110 4.13 4.74 -7.06
N GLY A 111 4.22 5.57 -8.11
CA GLY A 111 5.21 5.43 -9.18
C GLY A 111 6.61 5.76 -8.69
N ASP A 112 6.73 6.82 -7.90
CA ASP A 112 8.01 7.18 -7.27
C ASP A 112 8.47 6.05 -6.35
N LEU A 113 7.60 5.61 -5.43
CA LEU A 113 7.90 4.49 -4.54
C LEU A 113 8.27 3.21 -5.31
N ALA A 114 7.59 2.90 -6.41
CA ALA A 114 7.87 1.72 -7.23
C ALA A 114 9.31 1.73 -7.76
N VAL A 115 9.77 2.87 -8.25
CA VAL A 115 11.13 3.02 -8.78
C VAL A 115 12.18 2.93 -7.66
N HIS A 116 11.92 3.57 -6.51
CA HIS A 116 12.81 3.48 -5.34
C HIS A 116 12.90 2.05 -4.78
N LEU A 117 11.77 1.34 -4.65
CA LEU A 117 11.77 -0.07 -4.25
C LEU A 117 12.53 -0.94 -5.25
N HIS A 118 12.36 -0.71 -6.55
CA HIS A 118 13.10 -1.43 -7.59
C HIS A 118 14.62 -1.22 -7.47
N LYS A 119 15.05 0.03 -7.26
CA LYS A 119 16.45 0.38 -7.01
C LYS A 119 17.00 -0.35 -5.78
N LEU A 120 16.28 -0.31 -4.66
CA LEU A 120 16.68 -0.98 -3.42
C LEU A 120 16.79 -2.52 -3.58
N VAL A 121 15.91 -3.12 -4.39
CA VAL A 121 15.98 -4.55 -4.73
C VAL A 121 17.20 -4.86 -5.59
N LYS A 122 17.45 -4.07 -6.63
CA LYS A 122 18.60 -4.27 -7.54
C LYS A 122 19.94 -4.12 -6.85
N GLN A 123 20.00 -3.30 -5.81
CA GLN A 123 21.19 -3.09 -4.97
C GLN A 123 21.28 -4.08 -3.79
N ASP A 124 20.42 -5.10 -3.75
CA ASP A 124 20.36 -6.13 -2.71
C ASP A 124 20.22 -5.58 -1.28
N LEU A 125 19.54 -4.43 -1.13
CA LEU A 125 19.26 -3.81 0.17
C LEU A 125 17.93 -4.29 0.75
N ILE A 126 17.02 -4.69 -0.12
CA ILE A 126 15.76 -5.34 0.25
C ILE A 126 15.53 -6.54 -0.66
N SER A 127 14.84 -7.53 -0.12
CA SER A 127 14.28 -8.64 -0.84
C SER A 127 12.76 -8.54 -0.82
N TYR A 128 12.09 -9.21 -1.75
CA TYR A 128 10.64 -9.24 -1.79
C TYR A 128 10.15 -10.66 -2.08
N SER A 129 8.95 -10.96 -1.60
CA SER A 129 8.20 -12.17 -1.91
C SER A 129 6.82 -11.79 -2.47
N ILE A 130 6.39 -12.53 -3.48
CA ILE A 130 5.08 -12.35 -4.11
C ILE A 130 4.21 -13.53 -3.76
N LYS A 131 3.01 -13.24 -3.27
CA LYS A 131 1.94 -14.22 -3.09
C LYS A 131 0.63 -13.58 -3.54
N GLY A 132 0.18 -13.94 -4.73
CA GLY A 132 -0.95 -13.26 -5.35
C GLY A 132 -0.59 -11.83 -5.77
N LYS A 133 -1.51 -10.91 -5.53
CA LYS A 133 -1.33 -9.46 -5.66
C LYS A 133 -0.52 -8.82 -4.52
N ASN A 134 -0.24 -9.58 -3.46
CA ASN A 134 0.42 -9.04 -2.29
C ASN A 134 1.93 -9.19 -2.41
N ILE A 135 2.63 -8.07 -2.22
CA ILE A 135 4.09 -8.03 -2.14
C ILE A 135 4.48 -7.82 -0.68
N ARG A 136 5.33 -8.72 -0.17
CA ARG A 136 5.98 -8.54 1.12
C ARG A 136 7.46 -8.25 0.95
N LEU A 137 7.89 -7.16 1.54
CA LEU A 137 9.27 -6.71 1.59
C LEU A 137 9.98 -7.27 2.81
N SER A 138 11.28 -7.47 2.71
CA SER A 138 12.14 -7.91 3.80
C SER A 138 13.50 -7.26 3.62
N ILE A 139 14.09 -6.76 4.71
CA ILE A 139 15.40 -6.13 4.64
C ILE A 139 16.51 -7.18 4.58
N THR A 140 17.56 -6.92 3.81
CA THR A 140 18.78 -7.73 3.79
C THR A 140 19.75 -7.27 4.86
N GLU A 141 20.83 -8.03 5.08
CA GLU A 141 21.89 -7.62 6.01
C GLU A 141 22.55 -6.30 5.58
N ASP A 142 22.77 -6.11 4.27
CA ASP A 142 23.39 -4.91 3.71
C ASP A 142 22.48 -3.69 3.79
N GLY A 143 21.17 -3.88 3.55
CA GLY A 143 20.16 -2.86 3.81
C GLY A 143 20.14 -2.43 5.27
N PHE A 144 20.20 -3.38 6.20
CA PHE A 144 20.18 -3.11 7.63
C PHE A 144 21.43 -2.34 8.09
N LYS A 145 22.62 -2.71 7.58
CA LYS A 145 23.88 -2.01 7.86
C LYS A 145 23.84 -0.57 7.36
N LYS A 146 23.32 -0.32 6.15
CA LYS A 146 23.20 1.05 5.60
C LYS A 146 22.33 1.95 6.47
N VAL A 147 21.21 1.45 6.98
CA VAL A 147 20.33 2.24 7.87
C VAL A 147 20.97 2.44 9.25
N SER A 148 21.63 1.41 9.79
CA SER A 148 22.22 1.45 11.14
C SER A 148 23.48 2.30 11.23
N ALA A 149 24.19 2.50 10.12
CA ALA A 149 25.36 3.37 10.04
C ALA A 149 25.01 4.86 10.09
N MET A 150 23.72 5.22 10.00
CA MET A 150 23.31 6.61 10.15
C MET A 150 23.17 6.96 11.63
N PRO A 151 23.69 8.12 12.06
CA PRO A 151 23.38 8.63 13.38
C PRO A 151 21.87 8.76 13.46
N LYS A 152 21.25 8.05 14.42
CA LYS A 152 19.85 8.31 14.78
C LYS A 152 19.76 9.81 14.96
N LYS A 153 18.92 10.49 14.17
CA LYS A 153 18.52 11.87 14.47
C LYS A 153 18.03 11.81 15.91
N GLU A 154 18.85 12.28 16.83
CA GLU A 154 18.45 12.49 18.20
C GLU A 154 17.19 13.34 18.09
N LYS A 155 16.11 12.79 18.61
CA LYS A 155 14.84 13.48 18.77
C LYS A 155 15.20 14.87 19.33
N PRO A 156 14.82 15.99 18.71
CA PRO A 156 15.11 17.29 19.27
C PRO A 156 14.66 17.25 20.73
N ALA A 157 15.61 17.46 21.64
CA ALA A 157 15.31 17.61 23.04
C ALA A 157 14.17 18.62 23.11
N GLU A 158 13.09 18.24 23.79
CA GLU A 158 12.02 19.16 24.13
C GLU A 158 12.70 20.39 24.74
N GLU A 159 12.71 21.49 23.99
CA GLU A 159 13.03 22.79 24.54
C GLU A 159 11.97 23.06 25.60
N GLU A 160 12.39 22.85 26.83
CA GLU A 160 11.71 23.26 28.04
C GLU A 160 11.53 24.78 27.93
N ILE A 161 10.34 25.20 27.52
CA ILE A 161 9.96 26.61 27.47
C ILE A 161 9.96 27.10 28.91
N VAL A 162 11.06 27.74 29.32
CA VAL A 162 11.16 28.51 30.57
C VAL A 162 10.32 29.78 30.38
N VAL A 163 9.04 29.72 30.74
CA VAL A 163 8.20 30.91 30.91
C VAL A 163 8.43 31.44 32.33
N THR A 164 9.37 32.38 32.47
CA THR A 164 9.39 33.30 33.61
C THR A 164 8.12 34.13 33.61
N GLY A 165 7.35 34.04 34.69
CA GLY A 165 5.98 34.50 34.77
C GLY A 165 5.79 36.00 35.00
N GLU A 166 4.57 36.42 34.67
CA GLU A 166 3.89 37.55 35.30
C GLU A 166 2.45 37.09 35.61
N ALA A 167 2.04 37.22 36.88
CA ALA A 167 0.77 36.80 37.48
C ALA A 167 -0.40 37.68 36.96
N ALA A 168 -1.71 37.36 36.99
CA ALA A 168 -2.62 36.41 37.66
C ALA A 168 -3.98 36.44 36.85
N PRO A 169 -5.12 35.80 37.22
CA PRO A 169 -5.45 34.98 38.41
C PRO A 169 -6.15 33.62 38.12
N ALA A 170 -6.36 32.86 39.21
CA ALA A 170 -6.92 31.51 39.39
C ALA A 170 -8.24 31.21 38.61
N GLU A 171 -8.52 29.98 38.16
CA GLU A 171 -8.97 28.76 38.87
C GLU A 171 -9.08 27.57 37.85
N PRO A 172 -9.31 26.29 38.23
CA PRO A 172 -8.84 25.51 39.37
C PRO A 172 -8.13 24.21 38.93
N GLN A 173 -7.19 23.73 39.76
CA GLN A 173 -6.55 22.42 39.63
C GLN A 173 -7.53 21.28 39.98
N ALA A 174 -7.41 20.14 39.31
CA ALA A 174 -7.88 18.83 39.78
C ALA A 174 -7.06 17.70 39.12
N PRO A 175 -6.91 16.51 39.74
CA PRO A 175 -5.62 15.88 39.99
C PRO A 175 -5.34 14.60 39.18
N ALA A 176 -4.09 14.15 39.30
CA ALA A 176 -3.64 12.81 38.94
C ALA A 176 -4.43 11.70 39.65
N GLY A 177 -4.87 10.69 38.89
CA GLY A 177 -5.51 9.46 39.36
C GLY A 177 -6.37 8.83 38.26
N PRO A 178 -6.50 7.49 38.18
CA PRO A 178 -6.96 6.80 36.98
C PRO A 178 -8.48 6.96 36.83
N VAL A 179 -8.88 7.94 36.02
CA VAL A 179 -10.28 8.15 35.67
C VAL A 179 -10.68 7.00 34.74
N LYS A 180 -11.60 6.16 35.20
CA LYS A 180 -12.45 5.33 34.34
C LYS A 180 -13.18 6.29 33.40
N LEU A 181 -12.52 6.67 32.30
CA LEU A 181 -13.04 7.58 31.31
C LEU A 181 -14.12 6.83 30.54
N ASP A 182 -15.31 7.03 31.09
CA ASP A 182 -16.65 6.70 30.67
C ASP A 182 -16.74 6.11 29.26
N SER A 183 -17.12 4.83 29.19
CA SER A 183 -17.45 4.14 27.93
C SER A 183 -18.49 4.92 27.11
N GLN A 184 -19.30 5.76 27.77
CA GLN A 184 -20.24 6.66 27.12
C GLN A 184 -19.56 7.77 26.30
N MET A 185 -18.43 8.34 26.75
CA MET A 185 -17.69 9.33 25.96
C MET A 185 -17.02 8.69 24.75
N ARG A 186 -16.52 7.46 24.89
CA ARG A 186 -15.96 6.68 23.77
C ARG A 186 -17.04 6.29 22.75
N MET A 187 -18.27 5.99 23.18
CA MET A 187 -19.38 5.75 22.27
C MET A 187 -19.82 7.03 21.55
N LYS A 188 -19.96 8.16 22.26
CA LYS A 188 -20.32 9.44 21.64
C LYS A 188 -19.30 9.86 20.57
N ALA A 189 -18.00 9.78 20.87
CA ALA A 189 -16.95 10.10 19.91
C ALA A 189 -16.95 9.17 18.68
N LYS A 190 -17.19 7.86 18.89
CA LYS A 190 -17.36 6.92 17.76
C LYS A 190 -18.60 7.26 16.94
N MET A 191 -19.72 7.57 17.59
CA MET A 191 -20.97 7.90 16.92
C MET A 191 -20.84 9.19 16.09
N GLU A 192 -20.18 10.22 16.63
CA GLU A 192 -19.86 11.46 15.91
C GLU A 192 -18.96 11.19 14.70
N TYR A 193 -17.92 10.37 14.85
CA TYR A 193 -17.06 9.96 13.75
C TYR A 193 -17.83 9.26 12.61
N TYR A 194 -18.71 8.31 12.96
CA TYR A 194 -19.52 7.63 11.94
C TYR A 194 -20.56 8.56 11.29
N MET A 195 -21.18 9.45 12.06
CA MET A 195 -22.13 10.43 11.54
C MET A 195 -21.47 11.42 10.57
N GLU A 196 -20.27 11.90 10.86
CA GLU A 196 -19.53 12.80 9.96
C GLU A 196 -19.08 12.08 8.68
N LYS A 197 -18.64 10.82 8.81
CA LYS A 197 -18.29 9.97 7.67
C LYS A 197 -19.49 9.68 6.76
N TRP A 198 -20.69 9.50 7.35
CA TRP A 198 -21.94 9.29 6.62
C TRP A 198 -22.42 10.56 5.90
N LYS A 199 -22.16 11.74 6.47
CA LYS A 199 -22.50 13.03 5.86
C LYS A 199 -21.66 13.32 4.61
N LYS A 200 -20.40 12.84 4.57
CA LYS A 200 -19.48 13.01 3.43
C LYS A 200 -19.79 12.07 2.25
N ASN A 201 -20.44 10.92 2.47
CA ASN A 201 -20.80 9.95 1.41
C ASN A 201 -22.22 9.38 1.63
N PRO A 202 -23.28 10.08 1.20
CA PRO A 202 -24.68 9.70 1.47
C PRO A 202 -25.14 8.43 0.75
N THR A 203 -24.38 7.91 -0.21
CA THR A 203 -24.71 6.69 -0.96
C THR A 203 -24.42 5.40 -0.21
N GLN A 204 -23.43 5.39 0.69
CA GLN A 204 -23.08 4.19 1.46
C GLN A 204 -24.17 3.68 2.43
N PRO A 205 -24.85 4.53 3.24
CA PRO A 205 -25.90 4.03 4.14
C PRO A 205 -27.09 3.42 3.38
N ILE A 206 -27.38 3.90 2.17
CA ILE A 206 -28.45 3.35 1.32
C ILE A 206 -28.12 1.93 0.86
N ILE A 207 -26.86 1.67 0.48
CA ILE A 207 -26.41 0.33 0.07
C ILE A 207 -26.48 -0.65 1.24
N TYR A 208 -26.05 -0.25 2.44
CA TYR A 208 -26.15 -1.11 3.63
C TYR A 208 -27.60 -1.40 4.02
N ALA A 209 -28.49 -0.40 3.95
CA ALA A 209 -29.92 -0.61 4.21
C ALA A 209 -30.55 -1.58 3.20
N ALA A 210 -30.23 -1.43 1.90
CA ALA A 210 -30.72 -2.33 0.86
C ALA A 210 -30.23 -3.78 1.04
N ALA A 211 -28.96 -3.97 1.39
CA ALA A 211 -28.40 -5.30 1.66
C ALA A 211 -29.07 -5.96 2.87
N LEU A 212 -29.37 -5.20 3.93
CA LEU A 212 -30.01 -5.72 5.14
C LEU A 212 -31.46 -6.14 4.87
N ILE A 213 -32.21 -5.37 4.07
CA ILE A 213 -33.55 -5.74 3.62
C ILE A 213 -33.51 -7.02 2.77
N LEU A 214 -32.54 -7.16 1.87
CA LEU A 214 -32.38 -8.36 1.05
C LEU A 214 -32.15 -9.60 1.92
N ILE A 215 -31.30 -9.51 2.95
CA ILE A 215 -31.02 -10.61 3.89
C ILE A 215 -32.30 -11.00 4.65
N ILE A 216 -33.09 -10.03 5.10
CA ILE A 216 -34.37 -10.30 5.79
C ILE A 216 -35.35 -11.02 4.85
N LEU A 217 -35.44 -10.59 3.59
CA LEU A 217 -36.32 -11.23 2.61
C LEU A 217 -35.90 -12.67 2.30
N ILE A 218 -34.60 -12.93 2.18
CA ILE A 218 -34.07 -14.29 2.00
C ILE A 218 -34.37 -15.16 3.22
N ALA A 219 -34.18 -14.63 4.43
CA ALA A 219 -34.48 -15.35 5.67
C ALA A 219 -35.97 -15.69 5.78
N LEU A 220 -36.87 -14.74 5.45
CA LEU A 220 -38.32 -14.98 5.43
C LEU A 220 -38.72 -15.99 4.36
N TYR A 221 -38.14 -15.92 3.16
CA TYR A 221 -38.39 -16.88 2.08
C TYR A 221 -37.99 -18.31 2.50
N LEU A 222 -36.82 -18.48 3.11
CA LEU A 222 -36.36 -19.78 3.61
C LEU A 222 -37.22 -20.32 4.77
N LEU A 223 -37.81 -19.42 5.57
CA LEU A 223 -38.73 -19.79 6.66
C LEU A 223 -40.10 -20.23 6.13
N PHE A 224 -40.56 -19.67 5.01
CA PHE A 224 -41.84 -19.99 4.38
C PHE A 224 -41.80 -21.24 3.50
N LEU A 225 -40.60 -21.66 3.07
CA LEU A 225 -40.38 -22.86 2.24
C LEU A 225 -40.32 -24.16 3.07
N ARG A 226 -40.44 -24.08 4.39
CA ARG A 226 -40.33 -25.18 5.35
C ARG A 226 -41.67 -25.45 6.00
#